data_AF-A0A0G0TUP4-F1
#
_entry.id   AF-A0A0G0TUP4-F1
#
_cell.length_a   1.000
_cell.length_b   1.000
_cell.length_c   1.000
_cell.angle_alpha   90.00
_cell.angle_beta   90.00
_cell.angle_gamma   90.00
#
_symmetry.space_group_name_H-M   'P 1'
#
loop_
_entity.id
_entity.type
_entity.pdbx_description
1 polymer ?
#
loop_
_entity_poly.entity_id
_entity_poly.type
_entity_poly.pdbx_seq_one_letter_code
_entity_poly.pdbx_strand_id
1 'polypeptide(L)'
;MDNIGVTENSQSQTPQSAGELDKLVAQTQQNIKVGVWGYVVLSLVFPPFTTIWAFYKAGKKQVLPLVLPAITIAFSIVIILSAFSSRATVGVPEQLTKLGVSANTGVSESGLILVDNLTIFLGIIGLVGGFYWRQKVKKENLLNSFAVWFMIAIIMLQMAAVSYLFYFVYQSAYSTVVPIIQSNYQGIN
;
A
#
# COMPACT_ATOMS: atom_id res chain seq x y z
N MET A 1 -18.51 -73.81 29.90
CA MET A 1 -19.88 -73.37 30.24
C MET A 1 -19.79 -71.92 30.67
N ASP A 2 -20.54 -71.08 29.94
CA ASP A 2 -21.10 -69.75 30.25
C ASP A 2 -20.10 -68.62 30.59
N ASN A 3 -19.86 -67.58 29.78
CA ASN A 3 -20.66 -66.63 28.98
C ASN A 3 -21.17 -65.39 29.77
N ILE A 4 -20.74 -64.23 29.25
CA ILE A 4 -21.26 -62.84 29.34
C ILE A 4 -21.05 -62.04 30.63
N GLY A 5 -20.34 -60.93 30.46
CA GLY A 5 -20.40 -59.73 31.29
C GLY A 5 -19.75 -58.54 30.57
N VAL A 6 -20.20 -58.24 29.35
CA VAL A 6 -19.85 -57.00 28.63
C VAL A 6 -20.35 -55.81 29.46
N THR A 7 -19.43 -54.98 29.93
CA THR A 7 -19.77 -53.62 30.41
C THR A 7 -19.23 -52.63 29.38
N GLU A 8 -20.09 -52.32 28.39
CA GLU A 8 -19.96 -51.12 27.59
C GLU A 8 -20.12 -49.91 28.51
N ASN A 9 -19.01 -49.28 28.87
CA ASN A 9 -19.03 -47.93 29.42
C ASN A 9 -18.94 -46.95 28.23
N SER A 10 -20.01 -46.89 27.44
CA SER A 10 -20.24 -45.84 26.47
C SER A 10 -20.54 -44.56 27.23
N GLN A 11 -19.50 -43.89 27.72
CA GLN A 11 -19.58 -42.48 28.08
C GLN A 11 -19.88 -41.70 26.81
N SER A 12 -21.18 -41.53 26.56
CA SER A 12 -21.76 -40.54 25.67
C SER A 12 -21.17 -39.17 26.06
N GLN A 13 -20.12 -38.79 25.35
CA GLN A 13 -19.59 -37.44 25.35
C GLN A 13 -20.70 -36.54 24.81
N THR A 14 -21.30 -35.80 25.74
CA THR A 14 -22.29 -34.77 25.46
C THR A 14 -21.77 -33.86 24.35
N PRO A 15 -22.53 -33.59 23.29
CA PRO A 15 -22.05 -32.78 22.18
C PRO A 15 -21.64 -31.40 22.70
N GLN A 16 -20.35 -31.07 22.56
CA GLN A 16 -19.83 -29.73 22.79
C GLN A 16 -20.72 -28.75 22.03
N SER A 17 -21.42 -27.94 22.81
CA SER A 17 -22.48 -27.04 22.37
C SER A 17 -22.02 -26.23 21.16
N ALA A 18 -22.87 -26.14 20.14
CA ALA A 18 -22.69 -25.23 19.02
C ALA A 18 -22.37 -23.78 19.47
N GLY A 19 -22.79 -23.40 20.69
CA GLY A 19 -22.44 -22.11 21.30
C GLY A 19 -20.98 -21.97 21.77
N GLU A 20 -20.26 -23.05 22.04
CA GLU A 20 -18.80 -23.02 22.29
C GLU A 20 -18.02 -22.94 20.99
N LEU A 21 -18.50 -23.62 19.93
CA LEU A 21 -17.95 -23.51 18.59
C LEU A 21 -18.16 -22.10 18.02
N ASP A 22 -19.35 -21.52 18.20
CA ASP A 22 -19.64 -20.14 17.82
C ASP A 22 -18.83 -19.12 18.62
N LYS A 23 -18.57 -19.36 19.92
CA LYS A 23 -17.68 -18.52 20.72
C LYS A 23 -16.21 -18.63 20.26
N LEU A 24 -15.74 -19.82 19.89
CA LEU A 24 -14.41 -20.03 19.30
C LEU A 24 -14.28 -19.36 17.93
N VAL A 25 -15.30 -19.45 17.08
CA VAL A 25 -15.34 -18.79 15.77
C VAL A 25 -15.40 -17.26 15.93
N ALA A 26 -16.21 -16.75 16.87
CA ALA A 26 -16.30 -15.33 17.18
C ALA A 26 -15.00 -14.78 17.80
N GLN A 27 -14.34 -15.53 18.69
CA GLN A 27 -13.04 -15.17 19.26
C GLN A 27 -11.92 -15.24 18.21
N THR A 28 -11.98 -16.18 17.26
CA THR A 28 -11.04 -16.26 16.14
C THR A 28 -11.25 -15.10 15.17
N GLN A 29 -12.50 -14.73 14.87
CA GLN A 29 -12.82 -13.53 14.08
C GLN A 29 -12.43 -12.22 14.79
N GLN A 30 -12.55 -12.14 16.12
CA GLN A 30 -12.08 -10.99 16.90
C GLN A 30 -10.55 -10.91 16.94
N ASN A 31 -9.83 -12.03 17.05
CA ASN A 31 -8.36 -12.06 16.99
C ASN A 31 -7.81 -11.78 15.59
N ILE A 32 -8.52 -12.11 14.51
CA ILE A 32 -8.16 -11.71 13.13
C ILE A 32 -8.44 -10.21 12.88
N LYS A 33 -9.29 -9.58 13.70
CA LYS A 33 -9.49 -8.12 13.73
C LYS A 33 -8.30 -7.36 14.31
N VAL A 34 -7.28 -8.06 14.82
CA VAL A 34 -6.03 -7.47 15.33
C VAL A 34 -5.19 -6.92 14.16
N GLY A 35 -5.28 -5.61 13.96
CA GLY A 35 -4.15 -4.77 13.62
C GLY A 35 -3.66 -4.73 12.17
N VAL A 36 -4.45 -5.11 11.15
CA VAL A 36 -4.05 -4.92 9.73
C VAL A 36 -3.63 -3.47 9.47
N TRP A 37 -4.36 -2.51 10.04
CA TRP A 37 -4.04 -1.08 9.96
C TRP A 37 -2.67 -0.73 10.53
N GLY A 38 -2.22 -1.40 11.59
CA GLY A 38 -0.88 -1.16 12.14
C GLY A 38 0.22 -1.52 11.15
N TYR A 39 0.03 -2.59 10.37
CA TYR A 39 0.96 -2.97 9.30
C TYR A 39 0.90 -1.99 8.13
N VAL A 40 -0.30 -1.55 7.75
CA VAL A 40 -0.50 -0.55 6.68
C VAL A 40 0.18 0.77 7.05
N VAL A 41 -0.14 1.34 8.21
CA VAL A 41 0.47 2.59 8.68
C VAL A 41 1.99 2.43 8.74
N LEU A 42 2.50 1.38 9.39
CA LEU A 42 3.94 1.13 9.48
C LEU A 42 4.61 1.08 8.09
N SER A 43 3.98 0.41 7.12
CA SER A 43 4.52 0.32 5.75
C SER A 43 4.58 1.66 5.02
N LEU A 44 3.74 2.62 5.37
CA LEU A 44 3.69 3.93 4.73
C LEU A 44 4.65 4.96 5.34
N VAL A 45 5.08 4.79 6.60
CA VAL A 45 5.90 5.79 7.30
C VAL A 45 7.26 5.98 6.65
N PHE A 46 7.98 4.89 6.36
CA PHE A 46 9.34 4.96 5.82
C PHE A 46 9.67 3.78 4.88
N PRO A 47 9.02 3.73 3.70
CA PRO A 47 9.34 2.73 2.69
C PRO A 47 10.76 2.93 2.12
N PRO A 48 11.46 1.85 1.69
CA PRO A 48 10.99 0.46 1.59
C PRO A 48 11.17 -0.36 2.88
N PHE A 49 12.00 0.09 3.81
CA PHE A 49 12.43 -0.71 4.96
C PHE A 49 11.28 -1.09 5.89
N THR A 50 10.39 -0.14 6.20
CA THR A 50 9.25 -0.43 7.08
C THR A 50 8.22 -1.35 6.42
N THR A 51 8.11 -1.34 5.09
CA THR A 51 7.26 -2.26 4.33
C THR A 51 7.79 -3.69 4.41
N ILE A 52 9.10 -3.89 4.21
CA ILE A 52 9.74 -5.20 4.35
C ILE A 52 9.54 -5.73 5.77
N TRP A 53 9.74 -4.88 6.78
CA TRP A 53 9.51 -5.23 8.18
C TRP A 53 8.04 -5.57 8.47
N ALA A 54 7.09 -4.82 7.90
CA ALA A 54 5.67 -5.09 8.02
C ALA A 54 5.31 -6.45 7.41
N PHE A 55 5.85 -6.80 6.25
CA PHE A 55 5.66 -8.12 5.64
C PHE A 55 6.28 -9.25 6.47
N TYR A 56 7.50 -9.06 6.99
CA TYR A 56 8.14 -10.04 7.87
C TYR A 56 7.28 -10.32 9.12
N LYS A 57 6.82 -9.27 9.79
CA LYS A 57 5.99 -9.38 10.99
C LYS A 57 4.58 -9.92 10.68
N ALA A 58 4.01 -9.62 9.51
CA ALA A 58 2.72 -10.17 9.07
C ALA A 58 2.82 -11.66 8.70
N GLY A 59 3.93 -12.06 8.06
CA GLY A 59 4.23 -13.46 7.75
C GLY A 59 4.40 -14.30 9.01
N LYS A 60 5.16 -13.81 10.00
CA LYS A 60 5.31 -14.48 11.30
C LYS A 60 3.99 -14.68 12.05
N LYS A 61 3.02 -13.79 11.85
CA LYS A 61 1.68 -13.89 12.46
C LYS A 61 0.63 -14.54 11.55
N GLN A 62 1.03 -15.08 10.39
CA GLN A 62 0.15 -15.71 9.41
C GLN A 62 -0.99 -14.80 8.88
N VAL A 63 -0.86 -13.48 9.03
CA VAL A 63 -1.85 -12.48 8.55
C VAL A 63 -1.44 -11.84 7.22
N LEU A 64 -0.31 -12.26 6.63
CA LEU A 64 0.20 -11.75 5.35
C LEU A 64 -0.85 -11.79 4.22
N PRO A 65 -1.66 -12.85 4.04
CA PRO A 65 -2.70 -12.89 3.01
C PRO A 65 -3.68 -11.73 3.10
N LEU A 66 -3.97 -11.22 4.30
CA LEU A 66 -4.90 -10.12 4.53
C LEU A 66 -4.20 -8.75 4.50
N VAL A 67 -2.94 -8.71 4.97
CA VAL A 67 -2.12 -7.49 5.07
C VAL A 67 -1.61 -7.05 3.70
N LEU A 68 -1.13 -7.98 2.86
CA LEU A 68 -0.55 -7.66 1.56
C LEU A 68 -1.53 -6.90 0.64
N PRO A 69 -2.79 -7.36 0.44
CA PRO A 69 -3.76 -6.59 -0.34
C PRO A 69 -4.08 -5.23 0.27
N ALA A 70 -4.10 -5.12 1.61
CA ALA A 70 -4.37 -3.86 2.30
C ALA A 70 -3.23 -2.84 2.10
N ILE A 71 -1.97 -3.30 2.16
CA ILE A 71 -0.80 -2.47 1.86
C ILE A 71 -0.81 -2.04 0.40
N THR A 72 -1.10 -2.94 -0.55
CA THR A 72 -1.22 -2.59 -1.98
C THR A 72 -2.27 -1.51 -2.22
N ILE A 73 -3.46 -1.63 -1.60
CA ILE A 73 -4.51 -0.60 -1.70
C ILE A 73 -3.98 0.74 -1.17
N ALA A 74 -3.30 0.74 -0.02
CA ALA A 74 -2.81 1.96 0.58
C ALA A 74 -1.73 2.65 -0.25
N PHE A 75 -0.75 1.89 -0.76
CA PHE A 75 0.27 2.43 -1.68
C PHE A 75 -0.35 2.94 -2.99
N SER A 76 -1.37 2.26 -3.52
CA SER A 76 -2.14 2.74 -4.67
C SER A 76 -2.85 4.08 -4.42
N ILE A 77 -3.36 4.32 -3.21
CA ILE A 77 -3.97 5.61 -2.87
C ILE A 77 -2.87 6.68 -2.81
N VAL A 78 -1.77 6.40 -2.10
CA VAL A 78 -0.66 7.34 -1.95
C VAL A 78 -0.06 7.73 -3.29
N ILE A 79 0.11 6.77 -4.20
CA ILE A 79 0.70 7.05 -5.50
C ILE A 79 -0.22 7.89 -6.40
N ILE A 80 -1.53 7.64 -6.37
CA ILE A 80 -2.51 8.46 -7.09
C ILE A 80 -2.49 9.90 -6.53
N LEU A 81 -2.52 10.05 -5.21
CA LEU A 81 -2.43 11.37 -4.57
C LEU A 81 -1.11 12.09 -4.89
N SER A 82 -0.01 11.35 -4.97
CA SER A 82 1.31 11.89 -5.34
C SER A 82 1.32 12.39 -6.79
N ALA A 83 0.73 11.65 -7.72
CA ALA A 83 0.58 12.06 -9.11
C ALA A 83 -0.35 13.28 -9.29
N PHE A 84 -1.39 13.43 -8.45
CA PHE A 84 -2.17 14.66 -8.44
C PHE A 84 -1.39 15.85 -7.87
N SER A 85 -0.59 15.61 -6.83
CA SER A 85 0.23 16.64 -6.19
C SER A 85 1.38 17.13 -7.09
N SER A 86 2.02 16.23 -7.86
CA SER A 86 3.03 16.61 -8.86
C SER A 86 2.44 17.53 -9.92
N ARG A 87 1.27 17.18 -10.49
CA ARG A 87 0.55 18.03 -11.47
C ARG A 87 0.21 19.39 -10.91
N ALA A 88 -0.31 19.45 -9.69
CA ALA A 88 -0.65 20.71 -9.05
C ALA A 88 0.59 21.62 -8.91
N THR A 89 1.75 21.05 -8.59
CA THR A 89 3.02 21.79 -8.43
C THR A 89 3.57 22.29 -9.77
N VAL A 90 3.41 21.52 -10.85
CA VAL A 90 3.90 21.86 -12.19
C VAL A 90 2.93 22.73 -12.99
N GLY A 91 1.69 22.90 -12.55
CA GLY A 91 0.76 23.91 -13.09
C GLY A 91 0.98 25.33 -12.54
N VAL A 92 1.73 25.49 -11.44
CA VAL A 92 2.08 26.81 -10.85
C VAL A 92 3.00 27.69 -11.72
N PRO A 93 3.99 27.16 -12.47
CA PRO A 93 4.84 27.93 -13.37
C PRO A 93 4.06 28.78 -14.35
N GLU A 94 2.89 28.35 -14.84
CA GLU A 94 2.08 29.09 -15.80
C GLU A 94 1.45 30.38 -15.22
N GLN A 95 1.30 30.43 -13.89
CA GLN A 95 0.85 31.63 -13.17
C GLN A 95 2.02 32.55 -12.80
N LEU A 96 3.22 31.98 -12.61
CA LEU A 96 4.45 32.72 -12.34
C LEU A 96 5.15 33.24 -13.61
N THR A 97 4.95 32.61 -14.76
CA THR A 97 5.39 33.12 -16.07
C THR A 97 4.66 34.39 -16.45
N LYS A 98 3.42 34.60 -15.96
CA LYS A 98 2.72 35.90 -16.04
C LYS A 98 3.41 37.01 -15.24
N LEU A 99 4.28 36.66 -14.29
CA LEU A 99 5.12 37.58 -13.53
C LEU A 99 6.54 37.72 -14.13
N GLY A 100 6.79 37.20 -15.33
CA GLY A 100 8.08 37.35 -16.03
C GLY A 100 9.18 36.38 -15.59
N VAL A 101 8.88 35.44 -14.68
CA VAL A 101 9.83 34.40 -14.27
C VAL A 101 9.72 33.23 -15.25
N SER A 102 10.64 33.15 -16.21
CA SER A 102 10.81 31.95 -17.04
C SER A 102 11.37 30.83 -16.16
N ALA A 103 10.48 30.05 -15.57
CA ALA A 103 10.85 28.79 -14.92
C ALA A 103 11.16 27.77 -16.01
N ASN A 104 12.40 27.79 -16.51
CA ASN A 104 12.88 26.77 -17.44
C ASN A 104 13.16 25.49 -16.63
N THR A 105 12.11 24.79 -16.24
CA THR A 105 12.25 23.43 -15.73
C THR A 105 12.77 22.59 -16.89
N GLY A 106 14.05 22.21 -16.89
CA GLY A 106 14.72 21.47 -17.98
C GLY A 106 14.18 20.05 -18.24
N VAL A 107 12.92 19.79 -17.90
CA VAL A 107 12.23 18.52 -18.09
C VAL A 107 10.98 18.77 -18.93
N SER A 108 10.80 17.98 -19.99
CA SER A 108 9.67 18.19 -20.90
C SER A 108 8.35 17.93 -20.18
N GLU A 109 7.44 18.89 -20.27
CA GLU A 109 6.08 18.81 -19.73
C GLU A 109 5.35 17.54 -20.22
N SER A 110 5.60 17.16 -21.48
CA SER A 110 5.09 15.93 -22.09
C SER A 110 5.58 14.64 -21.42
N GLY A 111 6.83 14.60 -20.95
CA GLY A 111 7.40 13.45 -20.25
C GLY A 111 6.78 13.26 -18.87
N LEU A 112 6.53 14.36 -18.15
CA LEU A 112 5.89 14.31 -16.85
C LEU A 112 4.43 13.86 -16.95
N ILE A 113 3.66 14.40 -17.92
CA ILE A 113 2.26 14.01 -18.13
C ILE A 113 2.15 12.50 -18.41
N LEU A 114 3.08 11.95 -19.22
CA LEU A 114 3.14 10.52 -19.49
C LEU A 114 3.41 9.71 -18.21
N VAL A 115 4.42 10.11 -17.43
CA VAL A 115 4.77 9.43 -16.17
C VAL A 115 3.62 9.49 -15.17
N ASP A 116 2.95 10.63 -15.01
CA ASP A 116 1.80 10.76 -14.12
C ASP A 116 0.64 9.85 -14.57
N ASN A 117 0.35 9.80 -15.88
CA ASN A 117 -0.71 8.92 -16.41
C ASN A 117 -0.40 7.44 -16.16
N LEU A 118 0.84 7.01 -16.41
CA LEU A 118 1.29 5.65 -16.10
C LEU A 118 1.21 5.35 -14.60
N THR A 119 1.54 6.35 -13.78
CA THR A 119 1.51 6.26 -12.31
C THR A 119 0.08 6.10 -11.79
N ILE A 120 -0.87 6.89 -12.33
CA ILE A 120 -2.30 6.76 -12.02
C ILE A 120 -2.82 5.39 -12.46
N PHE A 121 -2.47 4.95 -13.66
CA PHE A 121 -2.88 3.63 -14.18
C PHE A 121 -2.37 2.49 -13.29
N LEU A 122 -1.11 2.56 -12.87
CA LEU A 122 -0.51 1.62 -11.92
C LEU A 122 -1.22 1.65 -10.55
N GLY A 123 -1.61 2.83 -10.08
CA GLY A 123 -2.44 3.00 -8.89
C GLY A 123 -3.79 2.29 -9.01
N ILE A 124 -4.49 2.47 -10.13
CA ILE A 124 -5.78 1.82 -10.41
C ILE A 124 -5.63 0.30 -10.45
N ILE A 125 -4.62 -0.24 -11.13
CA ILE A 125 -4.35 -1.69 -11.15
C ILE A 125 -4.17 -2.22 -9.72
N GLY A 126 -3.38 -1.53 -8.89
CA GLY A 126 -3.16 -1.93 -7.50
C GLY A 126 -4.42 -1.82 -6.63
N LEU A 127 -5.30 -0.84 -6.87
CA LEU A 127 -6.61 -0.76 -6.19
C LEU A 127 -7.49 -1.94 -6.57
N VAL A 128 -7.72 -2.14 -7.87
CA VAL A 128 -8.61 -3.18 -8.38
C VAL A 128 -8.11 -4.56 -7.95
N GLY A 129 -6.82 -4.84 -8.15
CA GLY A 129 -6.18 -6.07 -7.71
C GLY A 129 -6.28 -6.23 -6.19
N GLY A 130 -5.86 -5.23 -5.43
CA GLY A 130 -5.88 -5.27 -3.97
C GLY A 130 -7.28 -5.53 -3.41
N PHE A 131 -8.32 -4.87 -3.93
CA PHE A 131 -9.70 -5.13 -3.53
C PHE A 131 -10.17 -6.53 -3.91
N TYR A 132 -9.90 -6.97 -5.14
CA TYR A 132 -10.28 -8.30 -5.63
C TYR A 132 -9.71 -9.41 -4.74
N TRP A 133 -8.39 -9.41 -4.52
CA TRP A 133 -7.76 -10.44 -3.69
C TRP A 133 -8.09 -10.29 -2.21
N ARG A 134 -8.30 -9.07 -1.69
CA ARG A 134 -8.78 -8.89 -0.31
C ARG A 134 -10.15 -9.55 -0.10
N GLN A 135 -11.07 -9.43 -1.06
CA GLN A 135 -12.36 -10.10 -0.98
C GLN A 135 -12.21 -11.61 -1.07
N LYS A 136 -11.32 -12.11 -1.95
CA LYS A 136 -11.05 -13.54 -2.08
C LYS A 136 -10.45 -14.13 -0.80
N VAL A 137 -9.44 -13.48 -0.21
CA VAL A 137 -8.82 -13.90 1.06
C VAL A 137 -9.82 -13.90 2.21
N LYS A 138 -10.75 -12.95 2.27
CA LYS A 138 -11.79 -12.97 3.30
C LYS A 138 -12.71 -14.20 3.22
N LYS A 139 -12.86 -14.81 2.04
CA LYS A 139 -13.69 -16.00 1.81
C LYS A 139 -12.90 -17.29 1.99
N GLU A 140 -11.67 -17.34 1.47
CA GLU A 140 -10.87 -18.57 1.35
C GLU A 140 -9.71 -18.64 2.36
N ASN A 141 -9.47 -17.57 3.11
CA ASN A 141 -8.35 -17.37 4.06
C ASN A 141 -6.94 -17.66 3.51
N LEU A 142 -6.82 -17.70 2.18
CA LEU A 142 -5.61 -18.06 1.46
C LEU A 142 -5.37 -17.09 0.31
N LEU A 143 -4.09 -16.81 0.05
CA LEU A 143 -3.66 -16.01 -1.09
C LEU A 143 -2.71 -16.86 -1.92
N ASN A 144 -3.03 -17.09 -3.20
CA ASN A 144 -2.19 -17.89 -4.10
C ASN A 144 -0.82 -17.20 -4.30
N SER A 145 0.24 -17.98 -4.45
CA SER A 145 1.62 -17.51 -4.70
C SER A 145 1.70 -16.52 -5.86
N PHE A 146 0.95 -16.73 -6.94
CA PHE A 146 0.88 -15.78 -8.06
C PHE A 146 0.40 -14.40 -7.59
N ALA A 147 -0.65 -14.35 -6.77
CA ALA A 147 -1.22 -13.09 -6.28
C ALA A 147 -0.26 -12.38 -5.32
N VAL A 148 0.49 -13.13 -4.51
CA VAL A 148 1.54 -12.59 -3.64
C VAL A 148 2.60 -11.88 -4.48
N TRP A 149 3.19 -12.57 -5.46
CA TRP A 149 4.23 -12.01 -6.31
C TRP A 149 3.74 -10.83 -7.14
N PHE A 150 2.53 -10.92 -7.69
CA PHE A 150 1.91 -9.85 -8.45
C PHE A 150 1.76 -8.57 -7.60
N MET A 151 1.25 -8.68 -6.36
CA MET A 151 1.12 -7.52 -5.48
C MET A 151 2.46 -6.94 -5.04
N ILE A 152 3.44 -7.79 -4.72
CA ILE A 152 4.79 -7.33 -4.36
C ILE A 152 5.41 -6.55 -5.54
N ALA A 153 5.28 -7.05 -6.77
CA ALA A 153 5.77 -6.37 -7.95
C ALA A 153 5.10 -4.99 -8.14
N ILE A 154 3.78 -4.90 -7.96
CA ILE A 154 3.05 -3.63 -8.01
C ILE A 154 3.56 -2.66 -6.94
N ILE A 155 3.71 -3.10 -5.70
CA ILE A 155 4.18 -2.25 -4.60
C ILE A 155 5.59 -1.73 -4.88
N MET A 156 6.50 -2.57 -5.38
CA MET A 156 7.85 -2.16 -5.76
C MET A 156 7.83 -1.12 -6.88
N LEU A 157 7.04 -1.35 -7.93
CA LEU A 157 6.87 -0.39 -9.02
C LEU A 157 6.28 0.93 -8.52
N GLN A 158 5.33 0.87 -7.58
CA GLN A 158 4.71 2.05 -6.99
C GLN A 158 5.70 2.86 -6.16
N MET A 159 6.55 2.20 -5.34
CA MET A 159 7.61 2.87 -4.59
C MET A 159 8.63 3.56 -5.51
N ALA A 160 9.01 2.90 -6.60
CA ALA A 160 9.92 3.47 -7.59
C ALA A 160 9.32 4.71 -8.26
N ALA A 161 8.05 4.64 -8.66
CA ALA A 161 7.34 5.77 -9.26
C ALA A 161 7.16 6.94 -8.28
N VAL A 162 6.82 6.69 -7.01
CA VAL A 162 6.78 7.75 -5.97
C VAL A 162 8.15 8.41 -5.82
N SER A 163 9.22 7.62 -5.73
CA SER A 163 10.59 8.13 -5.61
C SER A 163 10.98 9.01 -6.81
N TYR A 164 10.61 8.60 -8.02
CA TYR A 164 10.84 9.38 -9.24
C TYR A 164 10.07 10.70 -9.24
N LEU A 165 8.78 10.70 -8.84
CA LEU A 165 7.98 11.92 -8.74
C LEU A 165 8.55 12.90 -7.71
N PHE A 166 9.01 12.42 -6.55
CA PHE A 166 9.67 13.26 -5.55
C PHE A 166 10.97 13.88 -6.08
N TYR A 167 11.80 13.08 -6.75
CA TYR A 167 13.02 13.58 -7.38
C TYR A 167 12.72 14.68 -8.40
N PHE A 168 11.68 14.51 -9.21
CA PHE A 168 11.25 15.51 -10.17
C PHE A 168 10.81 16.82 -9.48
N VAL A 169 9.94 16.73 -8.47
CA VAL A 169 9.46 17.91 -7.73
C VAL A 169 10.61 18.65 -7.04
N TYR A 170 11.58 17.91 -6.51
CA TYR A 170 12.78 18.49 -5.93
C TYR A 170 13.61 19.25 -6.97
N GLN A 171 13.84 18.65 -8.15
CA GLN A 171 14.58 19.31 -9.24
C GLN A 171 13.86 20.54 -9.79
N SER A 172 12.53 20.51 -9.94
CA SER A 172 11.76 21.66 -10.40
C SER A 172 11.79 22.81 -9.38
N ALA A 173 11.71 22.50 -8.08
CA ALA A 173 11.86 23.50 -7.03
C ALA A 173 13.28 24.10 -7.00
N TYR A 174 14.32 23.27 -7.10
CA TYR A 174 15.71 23.73 -7.09
C TYR A 174 16.04 24.63 -8.28
N SER A 175 15.63 24.23 -9.49
CA SER A 175 15.83 25.03 -10.71
C SER A 175 15.06 26.35 -10.71
N THR A 176 13.98 26.47 -9.94
CA THR A 176 13.22 27.72 -9.79
C THR A 176 13.83 28.64 -8.73
N VAL A 177 14.21 28.10 -7.57
CA VAL A 177 14.64 28.89 -6.40
C VAL A 177 16.06 29.42 -6.54
N VAL A 178 17.00 28.60 -7.05
CA VAL A 178 18.42 28.97 -7.10
C VAL A 178 18.67 30.21 -7.99
N PRO A 179 18.08 30.33 -9.20
CA PRO A 179 18.27 31.51 -10.03
C PRO A 179 17.67 32.79 -9.42
N ILE A 180 16.53 32.68 -8.71
CA ILE A 180 15.89 33.82 -8.04
C ILE A 180 16.78 34.35 -6.91
N ILE A 181 17.41 33.46 -6.15
CA ILE A 181 18.36 33.86 -5.12
C ILE A 181 19.58 34.53 -5.77
N GLN A 182 20.16 33.91 -6.82
CA GLN A 182 21.33 34.48 -7.50
C GLN A 182 21.07 35.85 -8.15
N SER A 183 19.91 36.06 -8.78
CA SER A 183 19.55 37.36 -9.36
C SER A 183 19.38 38.45 -8.31
N ASN A 184 18.76 38.13 -7.17
CA ASN A 184 18.63 39.07 -6.05
C ASN A 184 19.98 39.43 -5.42
N TYR A 185 20.94 38.50 -5.37
CA TYR A 185 22.29 38.81 -4.88
C TYR A 185 23.12 39.65 -5.87
N GLN A 186 22.91 39.49 -7.19
CA GLN A 186 23.63 40.29 -8.19
C GLN A 186 23.06 41.70 -8.40
N GLY A 187 21.81 41.96 -8.00
CA GLY A 187 21.19 43.29 -8.07
C GLY A 187 21.52 44.24 -6.90
N ILE A 188 22.35 43.82 -5.95
CA ILE A 188 22.72 44.59 -4.73
C ILE A 188 24.12 45.23 -4.84
N ASN A 189 24.84 45.05 -5.96
CA ASN A 189 26.14 45.69 -6.21
C ASN A 189 26.06 46.77 -7.29
#